data_AF-A0A2D9CBK8-F1
#
_entry.id   AF-A0A2D9CBK8-F1
#
_cell.length_a   1.000
_cell.length_b   1.000
_cell.length_c   1.000
_cell.angle_alpha   90.00
_cell.angle_beta   90.00
_cell.angle_gamma   90.00
#
_symmetry.space_group_name_H-M   'P 1'
#
loop_
_entity.id
_entity.type
_entity.pdbx_description
1 polymer ?
#
loop_
_entity_poly.entity_id
_entity_poly.type
_entity_poly.pdbx_seq_one_letter_code
_entity_poly.pdbx_strand_id
1 'polypeptide(L)'
;MFVTITTGLVLTWLHPSSWIVQHELSKAEIRPQYIDPIAPELVAIHHHSPSIGNGSFALSGINLGADMVSYSYGNSLWDTGYTPWDPAVDAEPTSVNIMRYRFGWPMRMLHYDDISTGSSIADPIVLAYHQRAYQLAGNHRGLDRPGWVPGFIPLYRVPTVIRWDGVVINMLAWACICYALLSAVPLIRLGIARRRRQRGVCVVCQYPLDDLQQCPECGTQRD
;
A
#
# COMPACT_ATOMS: atom_id res chain seq x y z
N MET A 1 -25.01 -3.49 -14.71
CA MET A 1 -24.26 -2.25 -14.35
C MET A 1 -23.47 -2.47 -13.04
N PHE A 2 -22.59 -3.47 -13.01
CA PHE A 2 -21.71 -3.77 -11.86
C PHE A 2 -20.24 -3.97 -12.28
N VAL A 3 -19.98 -3.98 -13.60
CA VAL A 3 -18.66 -4.28 -14.19
C VAL A 3 -17.80 -3.01 -14.34
N THR A 4 -18.36 -1.81 -14.18
CA THR A 4 -17.62 -0.55 -14.30
C THR A 4 -16.98 -0.06 -13.00
N ILE A 5 -17.42 -0.57 -11.83
CA ILE A 5 -16.86 -0.14 -10.53
C ILE A 5 -15.53 -0.86 -10.24
N THR A 6 -15.37 -2.11 -10.68
CA THR A 6 -14.12 -2.86 -10.52
C THR A 6 -12.99 -2.32 -11.40
N THR A 7 -13.27 -1.82 -12.60
CA THR A 7 -12.24 -1.23 -13.47
C THR A 7 -11.74 0.12 -12.97
N GLY A 8 -12.58 0.88 -12.26
CA GLY A 8 -12.17 2.17 -11.65
C GLY A 8 -11.23 2.01 -10.45
N LEU A 9 -11.33 0.90 -9.71
CA LEU A 9 -10.45 0.59 -8.57
C LEU A 9 -9.06 0.08 -8.99
N VAL A 10 -8.93 -0.39 -10.25
CA VAL A 10 -7.65 -0.89 -10.79
C VAL A 10 -6.81 0.24 -11.43
N LEU A 11 -7.40 1.39 -11.75
CA LEU A 11 -6.73 2.49 -12.46
C LEU A 11 -6.20 3.62 -11.56
N THR A 12 -6.41 3.56 -10.25
CA THR A 12 -5.77 4.48 -9.30
C THR A 12 -4.42 3.96 -8.80
N TRP A 13 -3.65 3.31 -9.68
CA TRP A 13 -2.19 3.19 -9.54
C TRP A 13 -1.52 4.46 -10.06
N LEU A 14 -2.04 5.63 -9.66
CA LEU A 14 -1.41 6.90 -9.97
C LEU A 14 -0.18 7.00 -9.08
N HIS A 15 0.99 6.93 -9.71
CA HIS A 15 2.27 7.24 -9.06
C HIS A 15 2.15 8.64 -8.43
N PRO A 16 2.59 8.82 -7.17
CA PRO A 16 2.70 10.16 -6.62
C PRO A 16 3.60 11.01 -7.52
N SER A 17 3.14 12.17 -7.98
CA SER A 17 4.01 13.13 -8.66
C SER A 17 5.09 13.69 -7.73
N SER A 18 4.90 13.57 -6.41
CA SER A 18 5.85 13.96 -5.38
C SER A 18 5.65 13.19 -4.07
N TRP A 19 6.74 12.94 -3.36
CA TRP A 19 6.75 12.35 -2.03
C TRP A 19 6.82 13.46 -0.98
N ILE A 20 5.91 13.46 0.00
CA ILE A 20 5.98 14.38 1.15
C ILE A 20 6.57 13.62 2.33
N VAL A 21 7.65 14.15 2.90
CA VAL A 21 8.18 13.68 4.19
C VAL A 21 7.15 14.05 5.25
N GLN A 22 6.54 13.05 5.88
CA GLN A 22 5.47 13.30 6.84
C GLN A 22 6.00 13.39 8.27
N HIS A 23 6.89 12.50 8.73
CA HIS A 23 7.44 12.57 10.10
C HIS A 23 8.79 11.83 10.23
N GLU A 24 9.60 12.26 11.21
CA GLU A 24 10.70 11.46 11.73
C GLU A 24 10.12 10.36 12.62
N LEU A 25 10.35 9.10 12.25
CA LEU A 25 9.83 7.97 13.03
C LEU A 25 10.75 7.68 14.20
N SER A 26 10.18 7.24 15.33
CA SER A 26 10.99 6.75 16.44
C SER A 26 11.89 5.62 15.96
N LYS A 27 13.16 5.60 16.39
CA LYS A 27 14.17 4.57 16.05
C LYS A 27 13.75 3.11 16.39
N ALA A 28 12.58 2.92 16.99
CA ALA A 28 11.98 1.64 17.32
C ALA A 28 11.34 0.90 16.11
N GLU A 29 11.18 1.55 14.93
CA GLU A 29 10.80 0.80 13.73
C GLU A 29 11.92 -0.18 13.34
N ILE A 30 11.57 -1.41 12.94
CA ILE A 30 12.52 -2.49 12.66
C ILE A 30 13.46 -2.05 11.52
N ARG A 31 14.63 -1.55 11.90
CA ARG A 31 15.68 -1.15 10.97
C ARG A 31 16.14 -2.36 10.14
N PRO A 32 16.52 -2.17 8.87
CA PRO A 32 17.18 -3.21 8.09
C PRO A 32 18.49 -3.67 8.77
N GLN A 33 18.48 -4.81 9.45
CA GLN A 33 19.67 -5.35 10.13
C GLN A 33 20.65 -6.04 9.18
N TYR A 34 20.20 -6.46 8.00
CA TYR A 34 21.03 -7.18 7.03
C TYR A 34 22.18 -6.33 6.48
N ILE A 35 22.09 -4.99 6.58
CA ILE A 35 23.11 -4.07 6.07
C ILE A 35 24.13 -3.66 7.14
N ASP A 36 23.84 -3.92 8.43
CA ASP A 36 24.70 -3.55 9.56
C ASP A 36 26.19 -3.94 9.39
N PRO A 37 26.57 -5.05 8.71
CA PRO A 37 27.98 -5.38 8.48
C PRO A 37 28.75 -4.47 7.52
N ILE A 38 28.07 -3.63 6.73
CA ILE A 38 28.70 -2.80 5.67
C ILE A 38 28.21 -1.35 5.65
N ALA A 39 27.22 -1.02 6.47
CA ALA A 39 26.71 0.34 6.58
C ALA A 39 27.26 1.02 7.85
N PRO A 40 27.41 2.36 7.84
CA PRO A 40 27.65 3.14 9.04
C PRO A 40 26.48 3.01 10.06
N GLU A 41 26.55 3.71 11.18
CA GLU A 41 25.45 3.72 12.16
C GLU A 41 24.18 4.36 11.58
N LEU A 42 23.00 3.82 11.93
CA LEU A 42 21.70 4.40 11.57
C LEU A 42 21.48 5.75 12.28
N VAL A 43 21.35 6.82 11.51
CA VAL A 43 21.18 8.18 12.03
C VAL A 43 19.72 8.62 12.01
N ALA A 44 19.00 8.39 10.90
CA ALA A 44 17.65 8.92 10.71
C ALA A 44 16.70 7.93 10.00
N ILE A 45 15.39 8.08 10.28
CA ILE A 45 14.31 7.36 9.62
C ILE A 45 13.24 8.36 9.18
N HIS A 46 12.96 8.43 7.88
CA HIS A 46 11.97 9.33 7.32
C HIS A 46 10.83 8.54 6.69
N HIS A 47 9.59 8.87 7.04
CA HIS A 47 8.41 8.33 6.35
C HIS A 47 7.96 9.28 5.26
N HIS A 48 7.77 8.73 4.06
CA HIS A 48 7.33 9.45 2.88
C HIS A 48 5.99 8.88 2.41
N SER A 49 4.99 9.75 2.36
CA SER A 49 3.69 9.40 1.80
C SER A 49 3.58 9.88 0.35
N PRO A 50 2.88 9.12 -0.52
CA PRO A 50 2.53 9.62 -1.83
C PRO A 50 1.74 10.90 -1.69
N SER A 51 2.08 11.93 -2.44
CA SER A 51 1.20 13.06 -2.66
C SER A 51 0.85 13.16 -4.14
N ILE A 52 -0.41 13.44 -4.43
CA ILE A 52 -0.84 13.83 -5.77
C ILE A 52 -0.81 15.35 -5.77
N GLY A 53 0.25 15.91 -6.35
CA GLY A 53 0.38 17.36 -6.57
C GLY A 53 -0.14 17.75 -7.94
N ASN A 54 -0.99 18.79 -8.01
CA ASN A 54 -1.27 19.53 -9.23
C ASN A 54 -1.03 21.03 -8.95
N GLY A 55 0.10 21.55 -9.42
CA GLY A 55 0.54 22.92 -9.11
C GLY A 55 0.85 23.11 -7.62
N SER A 56 0.33 24.19 -7.03
CA SER A 56 0.56 24.56 -5.61
C SER A 56 -0.25 23.74 -4.59
N PHE A 57 -1.12 22.83 -5.05
CA PHE A 57 -1.95 22.01 -4.19
C PHE A 57 -1.42 20.58 -4.14
N ALA A 58 -0.90 20.18 -2.98
CA ALA A 58 -0.65 18.79 -2.67
C ALA A 58 -1.88 18.21 -1.98
N LEU A 59 -2.61 17.33 -2.67
CA LEU A 59 -3.62 16.51 -2.02
C LEU A 59 -2.90 15.33 -1.35
N SER A 60 -2.59 15.50 -0.06
CA SER A 60 -2.28 14.41 0.88
C SER A 60 -3.56 13.62 1.20
N GLY A 61 -4.24 13.09 0.18
CA GLY A 61 -5.68 12.82 0.28
C GLY A 61 -6.06 11.36 0.45
N ILE A 62 -5.48 10.45 -0.34
CA ILE A 62 -5.90 9.05 -0.35
C ILE A 62 -4.66 8.23 -0.55
N ASN A 63 -4.29 7.49 0.49
CA ASN A 63 -3.19 6.56 0.41
C ASN A 63 -3.62 5.37 -0.46
N LEU A 64 -3.29 5.42 -1.75
CA LEU A 64 -3.67 4.45 -2.80
C LEU A 64 -2.90 3.13 -2.70
N GLY A 65 -2.38 2.80 -1.53
CA GLY A 65 -1.76 1.49 -1.32
C GLY A 65 -0.25 1.45 -1.52
N ALA A 66 0.45 2.58 -1.63
CA ALA A 66 1.91 2.63 -1.69
C ALA A 66 2.48 3.69 -0.73
N ASP A 67 3.60 3.43 -0.05
CA ASP A 67 4.40 4.46 0.63
C ASP A 67 5.89 4.10 0.65
N MET A 68 6.72 5.00 1.16
CA MET A 68 8.16 4.80 1.25
C MET A 68 8.68 5.14 2.65
N VAL A 69 9.61 4.35 3.18
CA VAL A 69 10.39 4.67 4.38
C VAL A 69 11.85 4.75 3.97
N SER A 70 12.52 5.86 4.29
CA SER A 70 13.94 6.03 4.05
C SER A 70 14.69 5.83 5.37
N TYR A 71 15.69 4.95 5.36
CA TYR A 71 16.63 4.73 6.46
C TYR A 71 17.98 5.31 6.06
N SER A 72 18.48 6.32 6.78
CA SER A 72 19.77 6.96 6.53
C SER A 72 20.80 6.48 7.54
N TYR A 73 21.88 5.89 7.04
CA TYR A 73 23.04 5.44 7.80
C TYR A 73 24.21 6.38 7.50
N GLY A 74 24.94 6.81 8.53
CA GLY A 74 26.00 7.81 8.42
C GLY A 74 25.43 9.20 8.13
N ASN A 75 26.09 9.96 7.26
CA ASN A 75 25.61 11.29 6.88
C ASN A 75 24.29 11.18 6.09
N SER A 76 23.22 11.85 6.53
CA SER A 76 21.95 11.76 5.82
C SER A 76 22.03 12.49 4.47
N LEU A 77 21.46 11.89 3.42
CA LEU A 77 21.26 12.55 2.11
C LEU A 77 20.46 13.87 2.21
N TRP A 78 19.73 14.05 3.30
CA TRP A 78 18.88 15.21 3.56
C TRP A 78 19.57 16.28 4.41
N ASP A 79 20.77 16.00 4.93
CA ASP A 79 21.54 16.98 5.71
C ASP A 79 22.33 17.90 4.78
N THR A 80 22.46 19.17 5.16
CA THR A 80 23.18 20.20 4.37
C THR A 80 24.68 19.93 4.20
N GLY A 81 25.22 18.93 4.89
CA GLY A 81 26.61 18.46 4.81
C GLY A 81 26.79 17.15 4.05
N TYR A 82 25.79 16.67 3.29
CA TYR A 82 25.94 15.45 2.51
C TYR A 82 27.11 15.52 1.54
N THR A 83 28.07 14.62 1.71
CA THR A 83 29.19 14.40 0.79
C THR A 83 28.98 13.06 0.08
N PRO A 84 28.89 13.04 -1.27
CA PRO A 84 28.91 11.79 -2.02
C PRO A 84 30.14 10.97 -1.64
N TRP A 85 29.97 9.65 -1.58
CA TRP A 85 31.09 8.75 -1.35
C TRP A 85 32.12 8.89 -2.48
N ASP A 86 33.35 9.24 -2.10
CA ASP A 86 34.51 9.27 -2.98
C ASP A 86 35.35 7.99 -2.77
N PRO A 87 35.25 7.00 -3.68
CA PRO A 87 35.96 5.73 -3.54
C PRO A 87 37.48 5.86 -3.71
N ALA A 88 38.01 7.02 -4.13
CA ALA A 88 39.44 7.28 -4.16
C ALA A 88 40.00 7.67 -2.78
N VAL A 89 39.15 8.18 -1.90
CA VAL A 89 39.52 8.65 -0.55
C VAL A 89 39.09 7.65 0.50
N ASP A 90 37.85 7.15 0.40
CA ASP A 90 37.23 6.30 1.41
C ASP A 90 37.00 4.88 0.87
N ALA A 91 37.48 3.89 1.62
CA ALA A 91 37.29 2.47 1.27
C ALA A 91 35.83 2.00 1.40
N GLU A 92 35.03 2.68 2.21
CA GLU A 92 33.62 2.39 2.47
C GLU A 92 32.78 3.67 2.37
N PRO A 93 31.48 3.57 2.04
CA PRO A 93 30.64 4.75 1.93
C PRO A 93 30.44 5.45 3.27
N THR A 94 30.62 6.78 3.27
CA THR A 94 30.30 7.66 4.40
C THR A 94 28.80 7.73 4.71
N SER A 95 27.97 7.35 3.74
CA SER A 95 26.52 7.34 3.86
C SER A 95 25.88 6.24 3.03
N VAL A 96 24.85 5.62 3.61
CA VAL A 96 24.03 4.60 2.95
C VAL A 96 22.58 4.93 3.22
N ASN A 97 21.76 4.96 2.18
CA ASN A 97 20.32 5.16 2.29
C ASN A 97 19.59 3.91 1.81
N ILE A 98 18.64 3.43 2.61
CA ILE A 98 17.73 2.36 2.22
C ILE A 98 16.34 2.97 2.03
N MET A 99 15.83 2.94 0.81
CA MET A 99 14.48 3.32 0.46
C MET A 99 13.60 2.07 0.43
N ARG A 100 12.77 1.89 1.47
CA ARG A 100 11.81 0.80 1.57
C ARG A 100 10.48 1.21 0.96
N TYR A 101 10.17 0.68 -0.21
CA TYR A 101 8.89 0.87 -0.89
C TYR A 101 7.89 -0.18 -0.42
N ARG A 102 6.74 0.24 0.11
CA ARG A 102 5.74 -0.66 0.70
C ARG A 102 4.43 -0.53 -0.05
N PHE A 103 3.75 -1.65 -0.22
CA PHE A 103 2.54 -1.79 -1.03
C PHE A 103 1.42 -2.53 -0.28
N GLY A 104 0.17 -2.18 -0.56
CA GLY A 104 -1.03 -2.81 0.00
C GLY A 104 -2.05 -1.80 0.54
N TRP A 105 -3.33 -2.20 0.52
CA TRP A 105 -4.48 -1.43 1.02
C TRP A 105 -5.47 -2.35 1.76
N PRO A 106 -6.08 -1.93 2.88
CA PRO A 106 -5.86 -0.63 3.56
C PRO A 106 -4.50 -0.51 4.26
N MET A 107 -3.88 -1.62 4.65
CA MET A 107 -2.53 -1.68 5.23
C MET A 107 -1.50 -2.28 4.26
N ARG A 108 -0.22 -1.98 4.50
CA ARG A 108 0.91 -2.47 3.70
C ARG A 108 1.22 -3.93 3.94
N MET A 109 1.14 -4.74 2.89
CA MET A 109 1.35 -6.19 2.94
C MET A 109 2.66 -6.63 2.29
N LEU A 110 3.24 -5.81 1.43
CA LEU A 110 4.43 -6.15 0.64
C LEU A 110 5.43 -5.02 0.70
N HIS A 111 6.73 -5.33 0.59
CA HIS A 111 7.75 -4.31 0.37
C HIS A 111 8.96 -4.84 -0.40
N TYR A 112 9.76 -3.91 -0.90
CA TYR A 112 11.16 -4.12 -1.25
C TYR A 112 11.99 -2.93 -0.79
N ASP A 113 13.29 -3.16 -0.66
CA ASP A 113 14.29 -2.20 -0.25
C ASP A 113 15.18 -1.87 -1.45
N ASP A 114 15.39 -0.59 -1.69
CA ASP A 114 16.40 -0.09 -2.62
C ASP A 114 17.52 0.59 -1.85
N ILE A 115 18.75 0.38 -2.29
CA ILE A 115 19.96 0.81 -1.57
C ILE A 115 20.64 1.87 -2.44
N SER A 116 20.98 3.00 -1.84
CA SER A 116 21.66 4.11 -2.49
C SER A 116 22.82 4.59 -1.62
N THR A 117 23.93 4.94 -2.25
CA THR A 117 25.07 5.63 -1.62
C THR A 117 25.19 7.07 -2.10
N GLY A 118 24.23 7.51 -2.94
CA GLY A 118 24.22 8.78 -3.66
C GLY A 118 25.48 9.09 -4.49
N SER A 119 26.28 8.08 -4.79
CA SER A 119 27.38 8.10 -5.77
C SER A 119 26.99 7.35 -7.04
N SER A 120 27.69 7.63 -8.13
CA SER A 120 27.41 7.00 -9.43
C SER A 120 27.76 5.52 -9.43
N ILE A 121 26.81 4.67 -9.86
CA ILE A 121 27.03 3.23 -10.07
C ILE A 121 27.96 2.92 -11.26
N ALA A 122 28.39 3.94 -12.01
CA ALA A 122 29.38 3.78 -13.08
C ALA A 122 30.79 3.51 -12.53
N ASP A 123 31.07 3.89 -11.28
CA ASP A 123 32.32 3.56 -10.61
C ASP A 123 32.34 2.07 -10.21
N PRO A 124 33.38 1.29 -10.59
CA PRO A 124 33.46 -0.14 -10.28
C PRO A 124 33.44 -0.48 -8.78
N ILE A 125 34.00 0.38 -7.92
CA ILE A 125 34.03 0.18 -6.46
C ILE A 125 32.63 0.38 -5.90
N VAL A 126 31.93 1.43 -6.37
CA VAL A 126 30.54 1.68 -6.01
C VAL A 126 29.64 0.52 -6.46
N LEU A 127 29.81 0.04 -7.69
CA LEU A 127 29.07 -1.10 -8.20
C LEU A 127 29.32 -2.38 -7.37
N ALA A 128 30.57 -2.66 -7.01
CA ALA A 128 30.92 -3.81 -6.18
C ALA A 128 30.27 -3.74 -4.78
N TYR A 129 30.25 -2.54 -4.17
CA TYR A 129 29.54 -2.31 -2.92
C TYR A 129 28.04 -2.60 -3.06
N HIS A 130 27.38 -2.06 -4.10
CA HIS A 130 25.95 -2.29 -4.34
C HIS A 130 25.64 -3.77 -4.58
N GLN A 131 26.50 -4.49 -5.29
CA GLN A 131 26.35 -5.94 -5.47
C GLN A 131 26.42 -6.69 -4.14
N ARG A 132 27.40 -6.36 -3.28
CA ARG A 132 27.52 -6.93 -1.92
C ARG A 132 26.30 -6.58 -1.07
N ALA A 133 25.85 -5.33 -1.10
CA ALA A 133 24.69 -4.86 -0.37
C ALA A 133 23.41 -5.60 -0.80
N TYR A 134 23.19 -5.80 -2.11
CA TYR A 134 22.05 -6.55 -2.61
C TYR A 134 22.15 -8.05 -2.32
N GLN A 135 23.34 -8.64 -2.26
CA GLN A 135 23.53 -10.01 -1.81
C GLN A 135 23.10 -10.18 -0.34
N LEU A 136 23.47 -9.23 0.52
CA LEU A 136 23.06 -9.21 1.93
C LEU A 136 21.55 -8.98 2.10
N ALA A 137 20.98 -8.07 1.31
CA ALA A 137 19.53 -7.82 1.32
C ALA A 137 18.73 -9.06 0.90
N GLY A 138 19.27 -9.89 0.00
CA GLY A 138 18.60 -11.10 -0.49
C GLY A 138 17.20 -10.79 -1.02
N ASN A 139 16.20 -11.46 -0.45
CA ASN A 139 14.79 -11.27 -0.83
C ASN A 139 14.25 -9.86 -0.52
N HIS A 140 14.92 -9.07 0.32
CA HIS A 140 14.52 -7.69 0.59
C HIS A 140 14.66 -6.78 -0.63
N ARG A 141 15.55 -7.08 -1.58
CA ARG A 141 15.75 -6.22 -2.74
C ARG A 141 14.54 -6.19 -3.70
N GLY A 142 13.68 -7.21 -3.68
CA GLY A 142 12.65 -7.41 -4.69
C GLY A 142 13.18 -8.14 -5.93
N LEU A 143 12.27 -8.54 -6.83
CA LEU A 143 12.65 -9.06 -8.14
C LEU A 143 12.78 -7.91 -9.13
N ASP A 144 13.79 -7.99 -10.00
CA ASP A 144 13.92 -7.03 -11.08
C ASP A 144 12.68 -7.09 -11.98
N ARG A 145 12.25 -5.91 -12.44
CA ARG A 145 11.12 -5.77 -13.35
C ARG A 145 11.34 -6.67 -14.58
N PRO A 146 10.44 -7.62 -14.88
CA PRO A 146 10.55 -8.42 -16.08
C PRO A 146 10.50 -7.55 -17.35
N GLY A 147 11.26 -7.92 -18.38
CA GLY A 147 11.35 -7.15 -19.62
C GLY A 147 10.02 -6.99 -20.38
N TRP A 148 9.03 -7.85 -20.11
CA TRP A 148 7.69 -7.77 -20.70
C TRP A 148 6.78 -6.74 -20.03
N VAL A 149 7.13 -6.23 -18.84
CA VAL A 149 6.38 -5.16 -18.19
C VAL A 149 6.56 -3.88 -19.02
N PRO A 150 5.48 -3.16 -19.38
CA PRO A 150 5.62 -1.91 -20.13
C PRO A 150 6.42 -0.85 -19.38
N GLY A 151 7.31 -0.13 -20.07
CA GLY A 151 8.20 0.89 -19.49
C GLY A 151 7.47 2.09 -18.86
N PHE A 152 6.22 2.34 -19.26
CA PHE A 152 5.40 3.39 -18.65
C PHE A 152 4.92 3.04 -17.24
N ILE A 153 5.06 1.78 -16.81
CA ILE A 153 4.76 1.37 -15.44
C ILE A 153 6.00 1.68 -14.59
N PRO A 154 5.95 2.64 -13.66
CA PRO A 154 7.09 3.11 -12.88
C PRO A 154 7.48 2.13 -11.74
N LEU A 155 7.30 0.83 -11.95
CA LEU A 155 7.69 -0.22 -11.01
C LEU A 155 9.08 -0.73 -11.40
N TYR A 156 10.10 -0.26 -10.69
CA TYR A 156 11.49 -0.71 -10.91
C TYR A 156 11.71 -2.15 -10.43
N ARG A 157 11.00 -2.57 -9.38
CA ARG A 157 11.08 -3.92 -8.81
C ARG A 157 9.72 -4.43 -8.33
N VAL A 158 9.55 -5.73 -8.35
CA VAL A 158 8.39 -6.43 -7.79
C VAL A 158 8.67 -6.73 -6.32
N PRO A 159 7.81 -6.29 -5.37
CA PRO A 159 8.03 -6.54 -3.97
C PRO A 159 7.85 -8.03 -3.64
N THR A 160 8.79 -8.58 -2.87
CA THR A 160 8.81 -10.01 -2.50
C THR A 160 8.71 -10.26 -1.01
N VAL A 161 8.90 -9.24 -0.17
CA VAL A 161 8.85 -9.42 1.28
C VAL A 161 7.46 -9.14 1.82
N ILE A 162 6.90 -10.15 2.47
CA ILE A 162 5.58 -10.09 3.09
C ILE A 162 5.67 -9.38 4.45
N ARG A 163 4.78 -8.41 4.65
CA ARG A 163 4.47 -7.77 5.92
C ARG A 163 3.26 -8.46 6.56
N TRP A 164 3.52 -9.41 7.43
CA TRP A 164 2.48 -10.23 8.07
C TRP A 164 1.50 -9.40 8.90
N ASP A 165 1.99 -8.35 9.56
CA ASP A 165 1.17 -7.38 10.28
C ASP A 165 0.10 -6.77 9.37
N GLY A 166 0.49 -6.31 8.18
CA GLY A 166 -0.46 -5.76 7.21
C GLY A 166 -1.40 -6.80 6.62
N VAL A 167 -0.93 -8.03 6.36
CA VAL A 167 -1.76 -9.13 5.85
C VAL A 167 -2.88 -9.45 6.84
N VAL A 168 -2.55 -9.64 8.11
CA VAL A 168 -3.52 -9.98 9.16
C VAL A 168 -4.54 -8.85 9.32
N ILE A 169 -4.09 -7.59 9.40
CA ILE A 169 -5.00 -6.46 9.54
C ILE A 169 -5.93 -6.34 8.32
N ASN A 170 -5.41 -6.52 7.11
CA ASN A 170 -6.24 -6.47 5.90
C ASN A 170 -7.25 -7.61 5.86
N MET A 171 -6.85 -8.84 6.20
CA MET A 171 -7.77 -9.98 6.29
C MET A 171 -8.91 -9.71 7.26
N LEU A 172 -8.61 -9.21 8.46
CA LEU A 172 -9.61 -8.87 9.46
C LEU A 172 -10.53 -7.73 8.99
N ALA A 173 -9.97 -6.67 8.40
CA ALA A 173 -10.74 -5.56 7.88
C ALA A 173 -11.73 -6.00 6.80
N TRP A 174 -11.27 -6.79 5.82
CA TRP A 174 -12.14 -7.32 4.77
C TRP A 174 -13.16 -8.33 5.28
N ALA A 175 -12.80 -9.18 6.25
CA ALA A 175 -13.73 -10.08 6.90
C ALA A 175 -14.87 -9.30 7.60
N CYS A 176 -14.54 -8.23 8.33
CA CYS A 176 -15.54 -7.36 8.96
C CYS A 176 -16.45 -6.69 7.93
N ILE A 177 -15.90 -6.18 6.82
CA ILE A 177 -16.69 -5.57 5.74
C ILE A 177 -17.63 -6.59 5.11
N CYS A 178 -17.13 -7.78 4.76
CA CYS A 178 -17.95 -8.86 4.21
C CYS A 178 -19.05 -9.28 5.19
N TYR A 179 -18.73 -9.44 6.47
CA TYR A 179 -19.70 -9.77 7.50
C TYR A 179 -20.79 -8.69 7.64
N ALA A 180 -20.42 -7.42 7.64
CA ALA A 180 -21.35 -6.30 7.70
C ALA A 180 -22.28 -6.27 6.47
N LEU A 181 -21.73 -6.45 5.26
CA LEU A 181 -22.51 -6.49 4.02
C LEU A 181 -23.49 -7.65 3.99
N LEU A 182 -23.07 -8.85 4.39
CA LEU A 182 -23.95 -10.03 4.45
C LEU A 182 -25.03 -9.88 5.54
N SER A 183 -24.68 -9.30 6.69
CA SER A 183 -25.62 -9.04 7.78
C SER A 183 -26.62 -7.92 7.44
N ALA A 184 -26.28 -7.00 6.53
CA ALA A 184 -27.20 -5.96 6.07
C ALA A 184 -28.35 -6.53 5.23
N VAL A 185 -28.15 -7.63 4.49
CA VAL A 185 -29.17 -8.24 3.62
C VAL A 185 -30.46 -8.62 4.38
N PRO A 186 -30.43 -9.41 5.47
CA PRO A 186 -31.65 -9.74 6.21
C PRO A 186 -32.30 -8.50 6.83
N LEU A 187 -31.52 -7.54 7.32
CA LEU A 187 -32.05 -6.29 7.88
C LEU A 187 -32.80 -5.47 6.82
N ILE A 188 -32.22 -5.35 5.62
CA ILE A 188 -32.86 -4.69 4.48
C ILE A 188 -34.13 -5.45 4.08
N ARG A 189 -34.10 -6.78 4.00
CA ARG A 189 -35.27 -7.60 3.70
C ARG A 189 -36.38 -7.43 4.72
N LEU A 190 -36.05 -7.40 6.02
CA LEU A 190 -36.99 -7.14 7.11
C LEU A 190 -37.60 -5.73 7.00
N GLY A 191 -36.78 -4.72 6.71
CA GLY A 191 -37.25 -3.35 6.48
C GLY A 191 -38.20 -3.23 5.28
N ILE A 192 -37.87 -3.89 4.16
CA ILE A 192 -38.72 -3.94 2.96
C ILE A 192 -40.03 -4.69 3.28
N ALA A 193 -39.97 -5.84 3.93
CA ALA A 193 -41.15 -6.61 4.33
C ALA A 193 -42.07 -5.79 5.24
N ARG A 194 -41.50 -5.09 6.24
CA ARG A 194 -42.26 -4.20 7.13
C ARG A 194 -42.94 -3.06 6.37
N ARG A 195 -42.22 -2.40 5.46
CA ARG A 195 -42.80 -1.34 4.60
C ARG A 195 -43.91 -1.89 3.69
N ARG A 196 -43.74 -3.08 3.12
CA ARG A 196 -44.75 -3.76 2.28
C ARG A 196 -46.00 -4.09 3.10
N ARG A 197 -45.84 -4.66 4.31
CA ARG A 197 -46.95 -4.91 5.25
C ARG A 197 -47.70 -3.63 5.62
N GLN A 198 -46.99 -2.53 5.92
CA GLN A 198 -47.60 -1.23 6.22
C GLN A 198 -48.39 -0.64 5.05
N ARG A 199 -48.01 -0.96 3.81
CA ARG A 199 -48.73 -0.56 2.60
C ARG A 199 -49.88 -1.51 2.22
N GLY A 200 -50.08 -2.60 2.98
CA GLY A 200 -51.08 -3.61 2.66
C GLY A 200 -50.76 -4.41 1.41
N VAL A 201 -49.48 -4.57 1.04
CA VAL A 201 -49.08 -5.39 -0.14
C VAL A 201 -48.29 -6.62 0.28
N CYS A 202 -48.31 -7.66 -0.56
CA CYS A 202 -47.60 -8.92 -0.34
C CYS A 202 -46.08 -8.68 -0.21
N VAL A 203 -45.47 -9.30 0.81
CA VAL A 203 -44.04 -9.16 1.09
C VAL A 203 -43.15 -9.79 0.01
N VAL A 204 -43.65 -10.72 -0.80
CA VAL A 204 -42.90 -11.40 -1.87
C VAL A 204 -43.13 -10.72 -3.23
N CYS A 205 -44.35 -10.81 -3.78
CA CYS A 205 -44.67 -10.36 -5.13
C CYS A 205 -45.23 -8.93 -5.22
N GLN A 206 -45.47 -8.25 -4.10
CA GLN A 206 -46.05 -6.89 -4.03
C GLN A 206 -47.52 -6.77 -4.48
N TYR A 207 -48.25 -7.88 -4.62
CA TYR A 207 -49.68 -7.85 -4.90
C TYR A 207 -50.47 -7.15 -3.75
N PRO A 208 -51.41 -6.25 -4.02
CA PRO A 208 -52.23 -5.60 -2.99
C PRO A 208 -53.08 -6.64 -2.25
N LEU A 209 -52.93 -6.70 -0.93
CA LEU A 209 -53.56 -7.69 -0.06
C LEU A 209 -54.81 -7.18 0.65
N ASP A 210 -55.21 -5.91 0.45
CA ASP A 210 -56.43 -5.25 0.99
C ASP A 210 -57.07 -6.00 2.17
N ASP A 211 -58.01 -6.91 1.91
CA ASP A 211 -58.71 -7.75 2.89
C ASP A 211 -58.40 -9.26 2.76
N LEU A 212 -57.50 -9.64 1.84
CA LEU A 212 -57.09 -11.02 1.61
C LEU A 212 -56.15 -11.50 2.73
N GLN A 213 -56.41 -12.70 3.25
CA GLN A 213 -55.55 -13.36 4.24
C GLN A 213 -54.32 -14.04 3.60
N GLN A 214 -54.39 -14.30 2.29
CA GLN A 214 -53.35 -15.00 1.53
C GLN A 214 -53.20 -14.39 0.14
N CYS A 215 -51.95 -14.25 -0.32
CA CYS A 215 -51.68 -13.72 -1.66
C CYS A 215 -52.13 -14.70 -2.76
N PRO A 216 -52.95 -14.27 -3.74
CA PRO A 216 -53.42 -15.15 -4.81
C PRO A 216 -52.30 -15.56 -5.79
N GLU A 217 -51.27 -14.73 -5.95
CA GLU A 217 -50.16 -14.99 -6.90
C GLU A 217 -49.13 -15.99 -6.36
N CYS A 218 -48.71 -15.81 -5.11
CA CYS A 218 -47.58 -16.55 -4.53
C CYS A 218 -47.92 -17.37 -3.30
N GLY A 219 -49.20 -17.38 -2.88
CA GLY A 219 -49.67 -18.17 -1.73
C GLY A 219 -49.11 -17.74 -0.37
N THR A 220 -48.34 -16.65 -0.30
CA THR A 220 -47.77 -16.15 0.97
C THR A 220 -48.89 -15.61 1.86
N GLN A 221 -48.95 -16.06 3.11
CA GLN A 221 -49.91 -15.58 4.11
C GLN A 221 -49.60 -14.13 4.53
N ARG A 222 -50.60 -13.43 5.05
CA ARG A 222 -50.49 -12.01 5.46
C ARG A 222 -49.67 -11.82 6.74
N ASP A 223 -49.60 -12.83 7.60
CA ASP A 223 -48.99 -12.79 8.95
C ASP A 223 -47.44 -12.72 8.96
#